data_AF-A0A7S0XSY3-F1
#
_entry.id   AF-A0A7S0XSY3-F1
#
_cell.length_a   1.000
_cell.length_b   1.000
_cell.length_c   1.000
_cell.angle_alpha   90.00
_cell.angle_beta   90.00
_cell.angle_gamma   90.00
#
_symmetry.space_group_name_H-M   'P 1'
#
loop_
_entity.id
_entity.type
_entity.pdbx_description
1 polymer ?
#
loop_
_entity_poly.entity_id
_entity_poly.type
_entity_poly.pdbx_seq_one_letter_code
_entity_poly.pdbx_strand_id
1 'polypeptide(L)'
;MGSRGRIDLGMLGEWGNILAYRTNKTVLVRDKVLGPVYLATSVLIVLYIVYRIVFEKAYLDYEAVSGSVKLVLTGFSPGINMMREDYCHDMTCRLCDEHDVRYPNFDTREVLVTTYVREARQHRVCQRNATECPFKSPYQTVAWDDYLVAGIQHFSLNVEHSVQAPTFFFLTQNKRYRGSSRYGAYQTAFDCFLTAF
;
A
#
# COMPACT_ATOMS: atom_id res chain seq x y z
N MET A 1 31.73 -79.99 38.79
CA MET A 1 30.58 -79.36 38.11
C MET A 1 30.31 -78.01 38.76
N GLY A 2 30.75 -76.92 38.14
CA GLY A 2 30.57 -75.56 38.66
C GLY A 2 30.00 -74.68 37.55
N SER A 3 28.67 -74.50 37.55
CA SER A 3 27.98 -73.59 36.65
C SER A 3 27.98 -72.20 37.28
N ARG A 4 28.67 -71.24 36.66
CA ARG A 4 28.58 -69.81 37.01
C ARG A 4 27.64 -69.15 36.01
N GLY A 5 26.46 -68.75 36.51
CA GLY A 5 25.52 -67.89 35.78
C GLY A 5 26.13 -66.51 35.53
N ARG A 6 26.07 -66.08 34.27
CA ARG A 6 26.41 -64.73 33.82
C ARG A 6 25.13 -63.90 33.92
N ILE A 7 25.16 -62.84 34.72
CA ILE A 7 24.06 -61.88 34.86
C ILE A 7 24.21 -60.87 33.72
N ASP A 8 23.26 -60.85 32.79
CA ASP A 8 23.20 -59.89 31.69
C ASP A 8 22.72 -58.52 32.19
N LEU A 9 23.65 -57.58 32.26
CA LEU A 9 23.44 -56.17 32.62
C LEU A 9 23.02 -55.34 31.38
N GLY A 10 22.00 -55.80 30.64
CA GLY A 10 21.59 -55.17 29.37
C GLY A 10 20.90 -53.80 29.50
N MET A 11 20.27 -53.51 30.64
CA MET A 11 19.35 -52.37 30.78
C MET A 11 20.01 -51.05 31.24
N LEU A 12 21.25 -51.10 31.75
CA LEU A 12 22.00 -49.90 32.16
C LEU A 12 22.82 -49.27 31.00
N GLY A 13 22.91 -49.94 29.85
CA GLY A 13 23.64 -49.45 28.68
C GLY A 13 22.89 -48.39 27.86
N GLU A 14 21.55 -48.40 27.84
CA GLU A 14 20.75 -47.48 27.02
C GLU A 14 20.69 -46.06 27.60
N TRP A 15 20.61 -45.93 28.92
CA TRP A 15 20.61 -44.63 29.60
C TRP A 15 21.93 -43.86 29.46
N GLY A 16 23.05 -44.56 29.32
CA GLY A 16 24.36 -43.95 29.10
C GLY A 16 24.49 -43.25 27.74
N ASN A 17 23.78 -43.74 26.72
CA ASN A 17 23.79 -43.13 25.38
C ASN A 17 22.90 -41.88 25.28
N ILE A 18 21.83 -41.78 26.08
CA ILE A 18 20.98 -40.57 26.15
C ILE A 18 21.75 -39.37 26.73
N LEU A 19 22.68 -39.63 27.66
CA LEU A 19 23.53 -38.59 28.28
C LEU A 19 24.90 -38.45 27.61
N ALA A 20 25.16 -39.20 26.52
CA ALA A 20 26.44 -39.15 25.84
C ALA A 20 26.56 -37.89 24.97
N TYR A 21 27.33 -36.91 25.43
CA TYR A 21 27.72 -35.76 24.62
C TYR A 21 28.89 -36.12 23.70
N ARG A 22 28.64 -36.19 22.39
CA ARG A 22 29.70 -36.37 21.40
C ARG A 22 30.31 -35.02 21.04
N THR A 23 31.58 -34.84 21.37
CA THR A 23 32.40 -33.73 20.89
C THR A 23 33.10 -34.12 19.60
N ASN A 24 33.14 -33.21 18.63
CA ASN A 24 34.00 -33.39 17.47
C ASN A 24 35.46 -33.25 17.91
N LYS A 25 36.28 -34.25 17.56
CA LYS A 25 37.72 -34.19 17.79
C LYS A 25 38.33 -33.10 16.91
N THR A 26 38.67 -31.96 17.50
CA THR A 26 39.31 -30.83 16.80
C THR A 26 40.83 -30.88 16.96
N VAL A 27 41.57 -30.57 15.90
CA VAL A 27 43.04 -30.42 15.93
C VAL A 27 43.36 -28.92 16.04
N LEU A 28 44.19 -28.54 17.02
CA LEU A 28 44.65 -27.16 17.17
C LEU A 28 45.78 -26.88 16.18
N VAL A 29 45.52 -26.07 15.17
CA VAL A 29 46.54 -25.61 14.22
C VAL A 29 47.13 -24.29 14.72
N ARG A 30 48.44 -24.27 15.02
CA ARG A 30 49.19 -23.07 15.42
C ARG A 30 49.90 -22.45 14.22
N ASP A 31 49.16 -21.70 13.42
CA ASP A 31 49.71 -20.96 12.28
C ASP A 31 49.60 -19.45 12.54
N LYS A 32 50.67 -18.70 12.23
CA LYS A 32 50.75 -17.24 12.39
C LYS A 32 49.89 -16.49 11.36
N VAL A 33 49.59 -17.10 10.21
CA VAL A 33 48.82 -16.47 9.13
C VAL A 33 47.33 -16.79 9.24
N LEU A 34 46.98 -18.03 9.58
CA LEU A 34 45.59 -18.48 9.64
C LEU A 34 44.80 -17.81 10.77
N GLY A 35 45.44 -17.56 11.92
CA GLY A 35 44.82 -16.90 13.07
C GLY A 35 44.28 -15.50 12.73
N PRO A 36 45.11 -14.57 12.21
CA PRO A 36 44.66 -13.25 11.78
C PRO A 36 43.55 -13.28 10.73
N VAL A 37 43.62 -14.18 9.74
CA VAL A 37 42.58 -14.30 8.69
C VAL A 37 41.25 -14.73 9.31
N TYR A 38 41.28 -15.72 10.20
CA TYR A 38 40.09 -16.17 10.92
C TYR A 38 39.50 -15.05 11.79
N LEU A 39 40.35 -14.31 12.52
CA LEU A 39 39.92 -13.20 13.36
C LEU A 39 39.34 -12.05 12.54
N ALA A 40 40.00 -11.65 11.44
CA ALA A 40 39.52 -10.60 10.55
C ALA A 40 38.16 -10.96 9.92
N THR A 41 38.01 -12.21 9.46
CA THR A 41 36.74 -12.70 8.91
C THR A 41 35.63 -12.69 9.98
N SER A 42 35.94 -13.14 11.19
CA SER A 42 35.00 -13.12 12.31
C SER A 42 34.56 -11.69 12.67
N VAL A 43 35.51 -10.74 12.74
CA VAL A 43 35.21 -9.33 12.99
C VAL A 43 34.34 -8.73 11.88
N LEU A 44 34.62 -9.05 10.62
CA LEU A 44 33.83 -8.58 9.49
C LEU A 44 32.39 -9.08 9.56
N ILE A 45 32.18 -10.36 9.91
CA ILE A 45 30.85 -10.93 10.12
C ILE A 45 30.11 -10.20 11.25
N VAL A 46 30.78 -9.95 12.38
CA VAL A 46 30.18 -9.23 13.51
C VAL A 46 29.81 -7.80 13.11
N LEU A 47 30.70 -7.07 12.43
CA LEU A 47 30.42 -5.73 11.91
C LEU A 47 29.24 -5.73 10.93
N TYR A 48 29.15 -6.73 10.05
CA TYR A 48 28.02 -6.87 9.14
C TYR A 48 26.70 -7.12 9.88
N ILE A 49 26.68 -7.97 10.90
CA ILE A 49 25.48 -8.21 11.71
C ILE A 49 25.07 -6.93 12.45
N VAL A 50 26.03 -6.21 13.07
CA VAL A 50 25.76 -4.93 13.74
C VAL A 50 25.22 -3.90 12.74
N TYR A 51 25.81 -3.83 11.55
CA TYR A 51 25.33 -2.97 10.46
C TYR A 51 23.87 -3.30 10.11
N ARG A 52 23.53 -4.58 9.91
CA ARG A 52 22.16 -5.03 9.64
C ARG A 52 21.19 -4.67 10.77
N ILE A 53 21.57 -4.89 12.03
CA ILE A 53 20.71 -4.60 13.19
C ILE A 53 20.47 -3.09 13.31
N VAL A 54 21.49 -2.26 13.13
CA VAL A 54 21.38 -0.81 13.32
C VAL A 54 20.70 -0.12 12.13
N PHE A 55 21.13 -0.42 10.91
CA PHE A 55 20.66 0.31 9.73
C PHE A 55 19.38 -0.25 9.14
N GLU A 56 19.20 -1.57 9.16
CA GLU A 56 17.95 -2.19 8.68
C GLU A 56 16.97 -2.44 9.81
N LYS A 57 17.31 -2.01 11.03
CA LYS A 57 16.44 -2.12 12.21
C LYS A 57 15.91 -3.54 12.40
N ALA A 58 16.76 -4.54 12.19
CA ALA A 58 16.38 -5.96 12.24
C ALA A 58 15.87 -6.44 13.62
N TYR A 59 15.88 -5.56 14.63
CA TYR A 59 15.27 -5.77 15.94
C TYR A 59 13.79 -5.36 16.01
N LEU A 60 13.25 -4.73 14.96
CA LEU A 60 11.84 -4.36 14.85
C LEU A 60 11.09 -5.36 13.98
N ASP A 61 9.92 -5.80 14.47
CA ASP A 61 8.99 -6.58 13.68
C ASP A 61 8.18 -5.63 12.79
N TYR A 62 8.25 -5.86 11.48
CA TYR A 62 7.51 -5.10 10.47
C TYR A 62 6.29 -5.86 10.01
N GLU A 63 5.20 -5.15 9.79
CA GLU A 63 3.97 -5.71 9.23
C GLU A 63 3.46 -4.85 8.08
N ALA A 64 2.99 -5.51 7.01
CA ALA A 64 2.33 -4.84 5.91
C ALA A 64 1.01 -4.23 6.40
N VAL A 65 0.88 -2.91 6.22
CA VAL A 65 -0.29 -2.21 6.71
C VAL A 65 -1.46 -2.35 5.73
N SER A 66 -2.63 -2.65 6.26
CA SER A 66 -3.87 -2.80 5.50
C SER A 66 -4.75 -1.56 5.69
N GLY A 67 -5.41 -1.08 4.64
CA GLY A 67 -6.19 0.15 4.76
C GLY A 67 -7.18 0.38 3.63
N SER A 68 -8.00 1.41 3.82
CA SER A 68 -8.92 1.94 2.81
C SER A 68 -8.69 3.43 2.63
N VAL A 69 -8.78 3.87 1.39
CA VAL A 69 -8.76 5.28 1.00
C VAL A 69 -10.09 5.59 0.33
N LYS A 70 -10.68 6.72 0.72
CA LYS A 70 -11.90 7.27 0.17
C LYS A 70 -11.62 8.71 -0.24
N LEU A 71 -11.83 9.00 -1.52
CA LEU A 71 -11.67 10.33 -2.07
C LEU A 71 -13.05 10.99 -2.13
N VAL A 72 -13.19 12.15 -1.50
CA VAL A 72 -14.42 12.96 -1.53
C VAL A 72 -14.06 14.30 -2.13
N LEU A 73 -14.50 14.53 -3.36
CA LEU A 73 -14.46 15.86 -3.94
C LEU A 73 -15.53 16.69 -3.23
N THR A 74 -15.22 17.91 -2.82
CA THR A 74 -16.21 18.85 -2.28
C THR A 74 -15.95 20.19 -2.93
N GLY A 75 -16.92 20.71 -3.67
CA GLY A 75 -16.80 21.99 -4.33
C GLY A 75 -18.16 22.63 -4.41
N PHE A 76 -18.22 23.92 -4.15
CA PHE A 76 -19.43 24.71 -4.32
C PHE A 76 -19.05 25.92 -5.16
N SER A 77 -19.73 26.10 -6.29
CA SER A 77 -19.45 27.15 -7.26
C SER A 77 -20.44 28.34 -7.26
N PRO A 78 -21.08 28.75 -6.15
CA PRO A 78 -21.98 29.89 -6.18
C PRO A 78 -21.16 31.18 -6.32
N GLY A 79 -21.53 32.04 -7.27
CA GLY A 79 -20.94 33.37 -7.35
C GLY A 79 -19.50 33.43 -7.87
N ILE A 80 -18.99 32.35 -8.47
CA ILE A 80 -17.76 32.45 -9.27
C ILE A 80 -18.09 33.26 -10.52
N ASN A 81 -17.45 34.43 -10.64
CA ASN A 81 -17.56 35.25 -11.84
C ASN A 81 -16.76 34.58 -12.96
N MET A 82 -17.44 33.90 -13.89
CA MET A 82 -16.79 33.24 -15.04
C MET A 82 -15.89 34.20 -15.83
N MET A 83 -16.26 35.48 -15.89
CA MET A 83 -15.51 36.54 -16.57
C MET A 83 -14.18 36.91 -15.89
N ARG A 84 -13.94 36.44 -14.66
CA ARG A 84 -12.70 36.70 -13.91
C ARG A 84 -11.66 35.60 -14.13
N GLU A 85 -12.08 34.45 -14.64
CA GLU A 85 -11.19 33.31 -14.85
C GLU A 85 -10.47 33.46 -16.19
N ASP A 86 -9.14 33.56 -16.15
CA ASP A 86 -8.32 33.86 -17.34
C ASP A 86 -8.53 32.81 -18.46
N TYR A 87 -8.73 31.53 -18.09
CA TYR A 87 -8.94 30.44 -19.05
C TYR A 87 -10.34 30.42 -19.70
N CYS A 88 -11.29 31.20 -19.18
CA CYS A 88 -12.62 31.33 -19.75
C CYS A 88 -12.73 32.42 -20.83
N HIS A 89 -11.64 33.14 -21.11
CA HIS A 89 -11.62 34.14 -22.18
C HIS A 89 -11.51 33.51 -23.58
N ASP A 90 -10.76 32.41 -23.71
CA ASP A 90 -10.48 31.78 -25.00
C ASP A 90 -11.51 30.70 -25.37
N MET A 91 -12.18 30.08 -24.39
CA MET A 91 -13.13 28.98 -24.59
C MET A 91 -14.38 29.15 -23.72
N THR A 92 -15.51 28.61 -24.17
CA THR A 92 -16.76 28.67 -23.40
C THR A 92 -16.61 27.90 -22.08
N CYS A 93 -17.04 28.52 -20.99
CA CYS A 93 -17.02 27.91 -19.65
C CYS A 93 -18.43 27.59 -19.19
N ARG A 94 -18.61 26.46 -18.49
CA ARG A 94 -19.87 26.09 -17.85
C ARG A 94 -19.68 25.83 -16.37
N LEU A 95 -20.69 26.20 -15.58
CA LEU A 95 -20.78 25.80 -14.19
C LEU A 95 -21.20 24.34 -14.14
N CYS A 96 -20.37 23.50 -13.55
CA CYS A 96 -20.64 22.10 -13.28
C CYS A 96 -20.57 21.88 -11.77
N ASP A 97 -21.40 20.97 -11.26
CA ASP A 97 -21.36 20.59 -9.85
C ASP A 97 -20.32 19.47 -9.60
N GLU A 98 -20.20 19.04 -8.35
CA GLU A 98 -19.32 17.93 -7.96
C GLU A 98 -19.63 16.63 -8.72
N HIS A 99 -20.90 16.36 -9.05
CA HIS A 99 -21.35 15.13 -9.70
C HIS A 99 -21.15 15.13 -11.21
N ASP A 100 -21.14 16.31 -11.83
CA ASP A 100 -20.85 16.50 -13.25
C ASP A 100 -19.36 16.39 -13.54
N VAL A 101 -18.52 16.84 -12.60
CA VAL A 101 -17.07 16.93 -12.76
C VAL A 101 -16.39 15.60 -12.44
N ARG A 102 -16.90 14.84 -11.47
CA ARG A 102 -16.25 13.62 -11.00
C ARG A 102 -16.73 12.37 -11.73
N TYR A 103 -15.81 11.46 -11.99
CA TYR A 103 -16.14 10.09 -12.35
C TYR A 103 -15.23 9.10 -11.62
N PRO A 104 -15.77 8.02 -11.04
CA PRO A 104 -17.18 7.70 -10.93
C PRO A 104 -17.90 8.56 -9.87
N ASN A 105 -19.23 8.58 -9.93
CA ASN A 105 -20.09 9.32 -8.98
C ASN A 105 -20.28 8.63 -7.63
N PHE A 106 -19.37 7.73 -7.26
CA PHE A 106 -19.38 7.03 -5.99
C PHE A 106 -17.98 7.05 -5.37
N ASP A 107 -17.95 6.99 -4.04
CA ASP A 107 -16.72 7.04 -3.27
C ASP A 107 -15.78 5.88 -3.62
N THR A 108 -14.64 6.21 -4.19
CA THR A 108 -13.65 5.25 -4.69
C THR A 108 -12.24 5.64 -4.28
N ARG A 109 -11.29 4.73 -4.55
CA ARG A 109 -9.86 4.95 -4.30
C ARG A 109 -9.21 5.83 -5.35
N GLU A 110 -9.87 6.00 -6.48
CA GLU A 110 -9.41 6.76 -7.64
C GLU A 110 -10.55 7.68 -8.07
N VAL A 111 -10.23 8.92 -8.45
CA VAL A 111 -11.24 9.86 -8.94
C VAL A 111 -10.70 10.51 -10.20
N LEU A 112 -11.50 10.49 -11.26
CA LEU A 112 -11.28 11.28 -12.46
C LEU A 112 -11.97 12.62 -12.24
N VAL A 113 -11.20 13.70 -12.38
CA VAL A 113 -11.72 15.07 -12.31
C VAL A 113 -11.70 15.64 -13.71
N THR A 114 -12.88 15.95 -14.24
CA THR A 114 -13.06 16.43 -15.60
C THR A 114 -12.85 17.94 -15.65
N THR A 115 -11.89 18.40 -16.46
CA THR A 115 -11.58 19.83 -16.61
C THR A 115 -12.05 20.40 -17.95
N TYR A 116 -12.16 19.55 -18.97
CA TYR A 116 -12.58 19.87 -20.33
C TYR A 116 -13.58 18.82 -20.81
N VAL A 117 -14.65 19.28 -21.44
CA VAL A 117 -15.70 18.43 -21.99
C VAL A 117 -15.95 18.79 -23.44
N ARG A 118 -16.10 17.74 -24.26
CA ARG A 118 -16.51 17.84 -25.66
C ARG A 118 -17.77 17.01 -25.86
N GLU A 119 -18.89 17.69 -26.06
CA GLU A 119 -20.20 17.07 -26.26
C GLU A 119 -20.56 17.01 -27.75
N ALA A 120 -21.12 15.88 -28.17
CA ALA A 120 -21.68 15.73 -29.51
C ALA A 120 -23.21 15.70 -29.40
N ARG A 121 -23.89 16.71 -29.97
CA ARG A 121 -25.35 16.64 -30.14
C ARG A 121 -25.65 15.81 -31.37
N GLN A 122 -26.29 14.68 -31.17
CA GLN A 122 -26.63 13.74 -32.23
C GLN A 122 -28.13 13.72 -32.47
N HIS A 123 -28.52 13.72 -33.74
CA HIS A 123 -29.91 13.52 -34.15
C HIS A 123 -30.05 12.17 -34.83
N ARG A 124 -31.15 11.48 -34.53
CA ARG A 124 -31.46 10.20 -35.17
C ARG A 124 -31.94 10.47 -36.60
N VAL A 125 -31.21 9.95 -37.58
CA VAL A 125 -31.54 10.17 -39.00
C VAL A 125 -32.71 9.30 -39.43
N CYS A 126 -32.87 8.13 -38.82
CA CYS A 126 -34.00 7.26 -39.12
C CYS A 126 -35.29 7.69 -38.42
N GLN A 127 -36.40 7.60 -39.15
CA GLN A 127 -37.73 7.64 -38.53
C GLN A 127 -37.92 6.48 -37.55
N ARG A 128 -38.75 6.66 -36.51
CA ARG A 128 -39.03 5.61 -35.50
C ARG A 128 -39.59 4.32 -36.12
N ASN A 129 -40.29 4.44 -37.25
CA ASN A 129 -40.99 3.34 -37.93
C ASN A 129 -40.29 2.88 -39.22
N ALA A 130 -39.06 3.34 -39.48
CA ALA A 130 -38.34 2.91 -40.68
C ALA A 130 -37.95 1.42 -40.55
N THR A 131 -38.29 0.63 -41.56
CA THR A 131 -37.86 -0.78 -41.68
C THR A 131 -36.39 -0.90 -42.06
N GLU A 132 -35.82 0.16 -42.64
CA GLU A 132 -34.43 0.23 -43.07
C GLU A 132 -33.73 1.44 -42.44
N CYS A 133 -32.63 1.20 -41.72
CA CYS A 133 -31.72 2.20 -41.18
C CYS A 133 -30.32 1.95 -41.74
N PRO A 134 -29.54 3.00 -42.06
CA PRO A 134 -28.15 2.82 -42.43
C PRO A 134 -27.35 2.23 -41.26
N PHE A 135 -26.79 1.03 -41.47
CA PHE A 135 -26.03 0.28 -40.46
C PHE A 135 -24.77 1.01 -39.98
N LYS A 136 -24.21 1.90 -40.81
CA LYS A 136 -22.96 2.60 -40.51
C LYS A 136 -23.07 3.62 -39.37
N SER A 137 -24.20 4.32 -39.24
CA SER A 137 -24.49 5.19 -38.09
C SER A 137 -25.98 5.60 -38.06
N PRO A 138 -26.79 5.10 -37.11
CA PRO A 138 -28.20 5.52 -36.98
C PRO A 138 -28.36 6.96 -36.47
N TYR A 139 -27.26 7.57 -36.01
CA TYR A 139 -27.17 8.93 -35.51
C TYR A 139 -26.22 9.75 -36.37
N GLN A 140 -26.59 10.99 -36.65
CA GLN A 140 -25.73 11.98 -37.28
C GLN A 140 -25.43 13.08 -36.27
N THR A 141 -24.15 13.41 -36.12
CA THR A 141 -23.73 14.54 -35.29
C THR A 141 -24.19 15.84 -35.94
N VAL A 142 -25.00 16.59 -35.22
CA VAL A 142 -25.55 17.89 -35.63
C VAL A 142 -24.62 19.03 -35.22
N ALA A 143 -24.09 18.95 -34.01
CA ALA A 143 -23.22 19.97 -33.45
C ALA A 143 -22.22 19.37 -32.48
N TRP A 144 -21.07 20.04 -32.38
CA TRP A 144 -20.08 19.84 -31.32
C TRP A 144 -20.13 21.04 -30.39
N ASP A 145 -19.95 20.79 -29.11
CA ASP A 145 -19.98 21.79 -28.06
C ASP A 145 -18.81 21.52 -27.12
N ASP A 146 -17.84 22.42 -27.12
CA ASP A 146 -16.58 22.28 -26.40
C ASP A 146 -16.57 23.32 -25.28
N TYR A 147 -16.43 22.88 -24.04
CA TYR A 147 -16.41 23.77 -22.89
C TYR A 147 -15.46 23.33 -21.77
N LEU A 148 -15.00 24.31 -21.02
CA LEU A 148 -14.22 24.12 -19.79
C LEU A 148 -15.13 24.15 -18.57
N VAL A 149 -14.73 23.41 -17.54
CA VAL A 149 -15.40 23.45 -16.23
C VAL A 149 -14.96 24.71 -15.50
N ALA A 150 -15.90 25.61 -15.24
CA ALA A 150 -15.63 26.85 -14.53
C ALA A 150 -15.34 26.59 -13.05
N GLY A 151 -14.33 27.27 -12.52
CA GLY A 151 -14.03 27.27 -11.08
C GLY A 151 -13.44 25.96 -10.56
N ILE A 152 -12.88 25.12 -11.43
CA ILE A 152 -12.34 23.81 -11.05
C ILE A 152 -11.27 23.89 -9.95
N GLN A 153 -10.50 24.98 -9.92
CA GLN A 153 -9.49 25.24 -8.88
C GLN A 153 -10.08 25.45 -7.48
N HIS A 154 -11.38 25.72 -7.36
CA HIS A 154 -12.05 25.94 -6.09
C HIS A 154 -12.64 24.64 -5.51
N PHE A 155 -12.50 23.52 -6.20
CA PHE A 155 -12.86 22.22 -5.67
C PHE A 155 -11.78 21.74 -4.70
N SER A 156 -12.20 21.26 -3.54
CA SER A 156 -11.34 20.63 -2.54
C SER A 156 -11.44 19.12 -2.65
N LEU A 157 -10.32 18.43 -2.75
CA LEU A 157 -10.28 16.97 -2.71
C LEU A 157 -9.93 16.51 -1.28
N ASN A 158 -10.92 15.99 -0.57
CA ASN A 158 -10.73 15.42 0.76
C ASN A 158 -10.30 13.96 0.64
N VAL A 159 -9.09 13.67 1.10
CA VAL A 159 -8.53 12.31 1.13
C VAL A 159 -8.78 11.70 2.52
N GLU A 160 -9.85 10.91 2.62
CA GLU A 160 -10.11 10.12 3.81
C GLU A 160 -9.34 8.81 3.74
N HIS A 161 -8.56 8.48 4.77
CA HIS A 161 -7.84 7.21 4.81
C HIS A 161 -7.97 6.57 6.19
N SER A 162 -8.00 5.23 6.19
CA SER A 162 -7.92 4.42 7.40
C SER A 162 -6.91 3.30 7.19
N VAL A 163 -6.09 3.08 8.20
CA VAL A 163 -4.86 2.28 8.11
C VAL A 163 -4.75 1.45 9.38
N GLN A 164 -4.42 0.17 9.26
CA GLN A 164 -4.34 -0.77 10.37
C GLN A 164 -3.29 -1.86 10.12
N ALA A 165 -2.47 -2.16 11.14
CA ALA A 165 -1.59 -3.32 11.16
C ALA A 165 -2.34 -4.54 11.72
N PRO A 166 -2.77 -5.50 10.87
CA PRO A 166 -3.79 -6.47 11.25
C PRO A 166 -3.33 -7.44 12.35
N THR A 167 -2.10 -7.95 12.28
CA THR A 167 -1.55 -8.92 13.25
C THR A 167 -1.29 -8.23 14.58
N PHE A 168 -0.62 -7.06 14.60
CA PHE A 168 -0.38 -6.34 15.85
C PHE A 168 -1.68 -5.88 16.52
N PHE A 169 -2.66 -5.42 15.74
CA PHE A 169 -3.96 -5.04 16.29
C PHE A 169 -4.73 -6.24 16.83
N PHE A 170 -4.73 -7.38 16.12
CA PHE A 170 -5.45 -8.57 16.57
C PHE A 170 -4.89 -9.12 17.87
N LEU A 171 -3.56 -9.16 18.01
CA LEU A 171 -2.89 -9.69 19.20
C LEU A 171 -3.03 -8.79 20.42
N THR A 172 -2.93 -7.46 20.24
CA THR A 172 -2.88 -6.52 21.38
C THR A 172 -4.20 -5.80 21.64
N GLN A 173 -5.11 -5.76 20.66
CA GLN A 173 -6.31 -4.91 20.62
C GLN A 173 -6.03 -3.42 20.90
N ASN A 174 -4.79 -2.97 20.69
CA ASN A 174 -4.39 -1.60 20.98
C ASN A 174 -4.74 -0.67 19.81
N LYS A 175 -5.48 0.41 20.11
CA LYS A 175 -5.87 1.44 19.13
C LYS A 175 -4.67 2.14 18.47
N ARG A 176 -3.47 2.06 19.04
CA ARG A 176 -2.25 2.60 18.43
C ARG A 176 -1.93 2.00 17.06
N TYR A 177 -2.35 0.75 16.81
CA TYR A 177 -2.16 0.07 15.53
C TYR A 177 -3.26 0.38 14.50
N ARG A 178 -4.09 1.41 14.76
CA ARG A 178 -5.15 1.87 13.88
C ARG A 178 -5.10 3.40 13.74
N GLY A 179 -4.84 3.87 12.52
CA GLY A 179 -4.90 5.28 12.13
C GLY A 179 -6.15 5.58 11.30
N SER A 180 -6.72 6.78 11.46
CA SER A 180 -7.80 7.29 10.61
C SER A 180 -7.73 8.80 10.50
N SER A 181 -7.95 9.33 9.30
CA SER A 181 -7.91 10.77 9.02
C SER A 181 -9.09 11.55 9.62
N ARG A 182 -10.20 10.88 9.96
CA ARG A 182 -11.41 11.53 10.48
C ARG A 182 -11.27 12.07 11.90
N TYR A 183 -10.34 11.53 12.68
CA TYR A 183 -10.04 12.03 14.02
C TYR A 183 -8.91 13.04 13.89
N GLY A 184 -9.29 14.29 13.64
CA GLY A 184 -8.39 15.39 13.34
C GLY A 184 -7.16 15.46 14.25
N ALA A 185 -6.01 15.48 13.60
CA ALA A 185 -4.87 16.35 13.88
C ALA A 185 -4.52 16.57 15.36
N TYR A 186 -4.12 15.54 16.09
CA TYR A 186 -2.95 15.56 16.99
C TYR A 186 -2.59 14.09 17.25
N GLN A 187 -1.34 13.71 16.98
CA GLN A 187 -0.64 12.51 17.49
C GLN A 187 -0.59 11.16 16.75
N THR A 188 -1.37 10.79 15.72
CA THR A 188 -1.36 9.36 15.26
C THR A 188 -0.94 9.07 13.82
N ALA A 189 -0.99 10.03 12.89
CA ALA A 189 -0.61 9.77 11.49
C ALA A 189 0.91 9.72 11.26
N PHE A 190 1.69 10.55 11.97
CA PHE A 190 3.15 10.57 11.84
C PHE A 190 3.83 9.39 12.55
N ASP A 191 3.21 8.83 13.60
CA ASP A 191 3.78 7.72 14.36
C ASP A 191 3.77 6.40 13.57
N CYS A 192 2.77 6.17 12.70
CA CYS A 192 2.75 4.98 11.84
C CYS A 192 3.72 5.09 10.65
N PHE A 193 3.99 6.30 10.14
CA PHE A 193 4.87 6.47 8.99
C PHE A 193 6.36 6.49 9.38
N LEU A 194 6.69 7.02 10.58
CA LEU A 194 8.06 7.03 11.10
C LEU A 194 8.53 5.69 11.70
N THR A 195 7.64 4.72 11.86
CA THR A 195 8.00 3.35 12.28
C THR A 195 8.05 2.35 11.12
N ALA A 196 7.68 2.75 9.90
CA ALA A 196 7.67 1.90 8.70
C ALA A 196 8.89 2.06 7.78
N PHE A 197 9.82 2.98 8.10
CA PHE A 197 11.12 3.12 7.45
C PHE A 197 12.23 3.01 8.50
#